data_AF-A0A0Q6W1V8-F1
#
_entry.id   AF-A0A0Q6W1V8-F1
#
_cell.length_a   1.000
_cell.length_b   1.000
_cell.length_c   1.000
_cell.angle_alpha   90.00
_cell.angle_beta   90.00
_cell.angle_gamma   90.00
#
_symmetry.space_group_name_H-M   'P 1'
#
loop_
_entity.id
_entity.type
_entity.pdbx_description
1 polymer ?
#
loop_
_entity_poly.entity_id
_entity_poly.type
_entity_poly.pdbx_seq_one_letter_code
_entity_poly.pdbx_strand_id
1 'polypeptide(L)'
;MKTWNDLKAKYPQLLRAGFLIECHEGWIGILDDYFAVIDREMPDGAVYEIRQIKEKMGSLRIYDSLYGETLSSVRAVTDAHALAEARSYYTCEYCGKPGVWSNRRGYLTTVCEDHAVRDGYRAEPYVDSDYTYRETDGTWRRYDPDLDALVDVEAPGWSR
;
A
#
# COMPACT_ATOMS: atom_id res chain seq x y z
N MET A 1 8.82 -16.20 8.18
CA MET A 1 8.15 -15.30 7.23
C MET A 1 6.76 -15.07 7.75
N LYS A 2 6.27 -13.82 7.82
CA LYS A 2 4.90 -13.55 8.27
C LYS A 2 3.92 -14.17 7.26
N THR A 3 2.80 -14.70 7.73
CA THR A 3 1.75 -15.30 6.90
C THR A 3 0.46 -14.51 6.99
N TRP A 4 -0.46 -14.75 6.05
CA TRP A 4 -1.81 -14.17 6.14
C TRP A 4 -2.56 -14.60 7.41
N ASN A 5 -2.28 -15.80 7.93
CA ASN A 5 -2.88 -16.28 9.17
C ASN A 5 -2.38 -15.47 10.38
N ASP A 6 -1.09 -15.13 10.41
CA ASP A 6 -0.53 -14.30 11.48
C ASP A 6 -1.16 -12.90 11.47
N LEU A 7 -1.30 -12.30 10.28
CA LEU A 7 -1.90 -10.97 10.13
C LEU A 7 -3.37 -10.95 10.57
N LYS A 8 -4.15 -11.96 10.15
CA LYS A 8 -5.56 -12.11 10.54
C LYS A 8 -5.73 -12.40 12.03
N ALA A 9 -4.84 -13.19 12.62
CA ALA A 9 -4.84 -13.47 14.05
C ALA A 9 -4.50 -12.22 14.88
N LYS A 10 -3.65 -11.33 14.35
CA LYS A 10 -3.28 -10.07 14.98
C LYS A 10 -4.37 -9.00 14.91
N TYR A 11 -5.10 -8.92 13.78
CA TYR A 11 -6.15 -7.92 13.56
C TYR A 11 -7.52 -8.53 13.21
N PRO A 12 -8.10 -9.40 14.06
CA PRO A 12 -9.36 -10.09 13.77
C PRO A 12 -10.56 -9.14 13.63
N GLN A 13 -10.48 -7.94 14.23
CA GLN A 13 -11.48 -6.88 14.14
C GLN A 13 -11.48 -6.16 12.79
N LEU A 14 -10.32 -6.07 12.12
CA LEU A 14 -10.19 -5.45 10.80
C LEU A 14 -10.36 -6.47 9.67
N LEU A 15 -9.87 -7.70 9.90
CA LEU A 15 -9.87 -8.78 8.93
C LEU A 15 -10.81 -9.90 9.37
N ARG A 16 -12.09 -9.76 9.00
CA ARG A 16 -13.13 -10.76 9.32
C ARG A 16 -12.74 -12.18 8.87
N ALA A 17 -13.32 -13.18 9.53
CA ALA A 17 -13.14 -14.58 9.12
C ALA A 17 -13.50 -14.76 7.63
N GLY A 18 -12.62 -15.45 6.89
CA GLY A 18 -12.80 -15.65 5.45
C GLY A 18 -12.46 -14.45 4.57
N PHE A 19 -11.97 -13.32 5.12
CA PHE A 19 -11.53 -12.17 4.33
C PHE A 19 -10.43 -12.59 3.34
N LEU A 20 -10.62 -12.26 2.06
CA LEU A 20 -9.67 -12.57 0.99
C LEU A 20 -8.73 -11.38 0.79
N ILE A 21 -7.44 -11.68 0.65
CA ILE A 21 -6.42 -10.70 0.33
C ILE A 21 -5.88 -11.08 -1.04
N GLU A 22 -6.12 -10.21 -2.02
CA GLU A 22 -5.83 -10.45 -3.44
C GLU A 22 -4.47 -9.86 -3.82
N CYS A 23 -3.44 -10.13 -3.02
CA CYS A 23 -2.04 -9.81 -3.28
C CYS A 23 -1.14 -10.87 -2.63
N HIS A 24 0.18 -10.79 -2.87
CA HIS A 24 1.15 -11.74 -2.32
C HIS A 24 1.78 -11.29 -0.99
N GLU A 25 2.39 -12.26 -0.29
CA GLU A 25 2.83 -12.17 1.12
C GLU A 25 3.95 -11.15 1.37
N GLY A 26 4.64 -10.69 0.32
CA GLY A 26 5.68 -9.68 0.41
C GLY A 26 5.18 -8.34 0.95
N TRP A 27 3.88 -8.07 0.85
CA TRP A 27 3.26 -6.85 1.38
C TRP A 27 2.62 -7.01 2.77
N ILE A 28 2.76 -8.17 3.42
CA ILE A 28 2.24 -8.36 4.80
C ILE A 28 2.85 -7.35 5.78
N GLY A 29 4.13 -7.01 5.63
CA GLY A 29 4.78 -6.01 6.48
C GLY A 29 4.13 -4.63 6.36
N ILE A 30 3.83 -4.21 5.13
CA ILE A 30 3.18 -2.93 4.82
C ILE A 30 1.77 -2.88 5.44
N LEU A 31 0.99 -3.96 5.28
CA LEU A 31 -0.34 -4.05 5.86
C LEU A 31 -0.32 -4.09 7.39
N ASP A 32 0.66 -4.78 7.98
CA ASP A 32 0.84 -4.82 9.43
C ASP A 32 1.10 -3.43 10.02
N ASP A 33 1.97 -2.64 9.39
CA ASP A 33 2.26 -1.26 9.80
C ASP A 33 1.03 -0.35 9.68
N TYR A 34 0.29 -0.48 8.59
CA TYR A 34 -0.95 0.27 8.36
C TYR A 34 -2.03 -0.09 9.40
N PHE A 35 -2.27 -1.37 9.66
CA PHE A 35 -3.22 -1.80 10.66
C PHE A 35 -2.83 -1.40 12.08
N ALA A 36 -1.52 -1.34 12.39
CA ALA A 36 -1.05 -0.83 13.68
C ALA A 36 -1.40 0.64 13.89
N VAL A 37 -1.43 1.46 12.82
CA VAL A 37 -1.91 2.85 12.91
C VAL A 37 -3.41 2.87 13.19
N ILE A 38 -4.21 2.08 12.46
CA ILE A 38 -5.65 2.01 12.68
C ILE A 38 -5.96 1.60 14.13
N ASP A 39 -5.34 0.53 14.62
CA ASP A 39 -5.56 0.01 15.98
C ASP A 39 -5.22 1.05 17.07
N ARG A 40 -4.24 1.94 16.81
CA ARG A 40 -3.82 3.00 17.72
C ARG A 40 -4.70 4.25 17.65
N GLU A 41 -5.09 4.67 16.46
CA GLU A 41 -5.71 5.98 16.22
C GLU A 41 -7.24 5.95 16.27
N MET A 42 -7.84 4.75 16.18
CA MET A 42 -9.28 4.59 16.22
C MET A 42 -9.83 4.78 17.64
N PRO A 43 -10.75 5.74 17.87
CA PRO A 43 -11.33 5.93 19.19
C PRO A 43 -12.36 4.84 19.53
N ASP A 44 -12.60 4.66 20.83
CA ASP A 44 -13.61 3.73 21.31
C ASP A 44 -14.99 4.03 20.70
N GLY A 45 -15.61 2.99 20.11
CA GLY A 45 -16.93 3.09 19.48
C GLY A 45 -16.93 3.53 18.02
N ALA A 46 -15.79 3.92 17.45
CA ALA A 46 -15.67 4.13 16.01
C ALA A 46 -15.53 2.80 15.26
N VAL A 47 -15.94 2.80 14.00
CA VAL A 47 -15.94 1.61 13.14
C VAL A 47 -15.01 1.85 11.96
N TYR A 48 -14.01 0.99 11.83
CA TYR A 48 -13.17 0.90 10.63
C TYR A 48 -13.47 -0.40 9.90
N GLU A 49 -13.89 -0.30 8.64
CA GLU A 49 -14.23 -1.45 7.81
C GLU A 49 -13.28 -1.55 6.63
N ILE A 50 -12.56 -2.67 6.54
CA ILE A 50 -11.83 -3.04 5.33
C ILE A 50 -12.79 -3.79 4.39
N ARG A 51 -13.02 -3.23 3.20
CA ARG A 51 -13.88 -3.81 2.17
C ARG A 51 -13.12 -4.69 1.19
N GLN A 52 -11.90 -4.30 0.81
CA GLN A 52 -11.07 -5.09 -0.11
C GLN A 52 -9.59 -4.72 0.03
N ILE A 53 -8.71 -5.71 -0.15
CA ILE A 53 -7.27 -5.53 -0.27
C ILE A 53 -6.82 -6.30 -1.51
N LYS A 54 -6.15 -5.62 -2.44
CA LYS A 54 -5.73 -6.23 -3.70
C LYS A 54 -4.47 -5.60 -4.27
N GLU A 55 -3.79 -6.33 -5.12
CA GLU A 55 -2.89 -5.76 -6.11
C GLU A 55 -3.73 -5.10 -7.23
N LYS A 56 -3.30 -3.92 -7.65
CA LYS A 56 -3.81 -3.25 -8.85
C LYS A 56 -2.70 -2.40 -9.49
N MET A 57 -2.39 -2.71 -10.75
CA MET A 57 -1.40 -2.01 -11.56
C MET A 57 -0.01 -1.94 -10.92
N GLY A 58 0.43 -3.03 -10.29
CA GLY A 58 1.71 -3.18 -9.62
C GLY A 58 1.81 -2.55 -8.23
N SER A 59 0.69 -2.16 -7.63
CA SER A 59 0.65 -1.54 -6.30
C SER A 59 -0.52 -2.08 -5.47
N LEU A 60 -0.40 -1.97 -4.15
CA LEU A 60 -1.43 -2.27 -3.19
C LEU A 60 -2.58 -1.27 -3.33
N ARG A 61 -3.81 -1.76 -3.28
CA ARG A 61 -5.02 -0.97 -3.09
C ARG A 61 -5.78 -1.45 -1.87
N ILE A 62 -6.15 -0.49 -1.03
CA ILE A 62 -6.97 -0.72 0.15
C ILE A 62 -8.29 0.00 -0.07
N TYR A 63 -9.39 -0.73 0.01
CA TYR A 63 -10.73 -0.14 -0.01
C TYR A 63 -11.27 -0.23 1.41
N ASP A 64 -11.41 0.91 2.06
CA ASP A 64 -11.85 1.01 3.44
C ASP A 64 -13.04 1.99 3.59
N SER A 65 -13.59 2.03 4.80
CA SER A 65 -14.57 3.02 5.22
C SER A 65 -14.46 3.23 6.73
N LEU A 66 -14.68 4.48 7.14
CA LEU A 66 -14.53 4.95 8.51
C LEU A 66 -15.81 5.65 8.96
N TYR A 67 -16.28 5.35 10.18
CA TYR A 67 -17.46 5.96 10.79
C TYR A 67 -17.25 6.24 12.29
N GLY A 68 -17.75 7.38 12.78
CA GLY A 68 -17.74 7.74 14.21
C GLY A 68 -16.41 8.32 14.68
N GLU A 69 -15.65 8.90 13.76
CA GLU A 69 -14.25 9.28 13.93
C GLU A 69 -14.00 10.71 14.42
N THR A 70 -12.76 10.97 14.83
CA THR A 70 -12.26 12.33 15.08
C THR A 70 -11.44 12.83 13.88
N LEU A 71 -11.33 14.15 13.70
CA LEU A 71 -10.50 14.73 12.64
C LEU A 71 -9.03 14.28 12.70
N SER A 72 -8.47 14.10 13.90
CA SER A 72 -7.10 13.60 14.07
C SER A 72 -6.95 12.14 13.61
N SER A 73 -7.92 11.28 13.95
CA SER A 73 -7.94 9.88 13.51
C SER A 73 -8.04 9.78 11.99
N VAL A 74 -8.90 10.60 11.36
CA VAL A 74 -9.01 10.66 9.89
C VAL A 74 -7.66 10.94 9.24
N ARG A 75 -6.96 11.96 9.73
CA ARG A 75 -5.68 12.36 9.14
C ARG A 75 -4.63 11.27 9.27
N ALA A 76 -4.43 10.72 10.47
CA ALA A 76 -3.43 9.69 10.70
C ALA A 76 -3.69 8.43 9.87
N VAL A 77 -4.95 8.00 9.77
CA VAL A 77 -5.34 6.84 8.95
C VAL A 77 -5.18 7.14 7.45
N THR A 78 -5.52 8.34 7.00
CA THR A 78 -5.34 8.76 5.59
C THR A 78 -3.87 8.78 5.20
N ASP A 79 -3.01 9.37 6.03
CA ASP A 79 -1.56 9.42 5.81
C ASP A 79 -0.98 7.99 5.79
N ALA A 80 -1.41 7.11 6.71
CA ALA A 80 -0.97 5.71 6.74
C ALA A 80 -1.45 4.90 5.54
N HIS A 81 -2.67 5.13 5.05
CA HIS A 81 -3.19 4.53 3.83
C HIS A 81 -2.32 4.92 2.63
N ALA A 82 -2.09 6.23 2.44
CA ALA A 82 -1.29 6.73 1.32
C ALA A 82 0.15 6.18 1.36
N LEU A 83 0.74 6.11 2.56
CA LEU A 83 2.06 5.55 2.76
C LEU A 83 2.11 4.05 2.44
N ALA A 84 1.09 3.27 2.83
CA ALA A 84 1.01 1.84 2.53
C ALA A 84 0.94 1.57 1.02
N GLU A 85 0.09 2.29 0.29
CA GLU A 85 0.03 2.17 -1.16
C GLU A 85 1.36 2.58 -1.82
N ALA A 86 1.97 3.68 -1.37
CA ALA A 86 3.22 4.15 -1.93
C ALA A 86 4.39 3.19 -1.69
N ARG A 87 4.54 2.65 -0.46
CA ARG A 87 5.55 1.63 -0.12
C ARG A 87 5.47 0.41 -1.03
N SER A 88 4.26 -0.01 -1.36
CA SER A 88 4.04 -1.21 -2.19
C SER A 88 4.62 -1.06 -3.60
N TYR A 89 4.69 0.16 -4.13
CA TYR A 89 5.25 0.49 -5.44
C TYR A 89 6.78 0.28 -5.51
N TYR A 90 7.45 0.22 -4.37
CA TYR A 90 8.90 -0.01 -4.24
C TYR A 90 9.25 -1.34 -3.57
N THR A 91 8.24 -2.18 -3.29
CA THR A 91 8.40 -3.41 -2.52
C THR A 91 7.94 -4.60 -3.34
N CYS A 92 8.78 -5.63 -3.46
CA CYS A 92 8.44 -6.86 -4.16
C CYS A 92 7.21 -7.53 -3.53
N GLU A 93 6.16 -7.71 -4.33
CA GLU A 93 4.89 -8.29 -3.89
C GLU A 93 5.04 -9.71 -3.30
N TYR A 94 6.06 -10.46 -3.72
CA TYR A 94 6.25 -11.86 -3.33
C TYR A 94 7.06 -12.05 -2.05
N CYS A 95 8.10 -11.23 -1.83
CA CYS A 95 9.06 -11.46 -0.74
C CYS A 95 9.33 -10.25 0.15
N GLY A 96 8.81 -9.08 -0.19
CA GLY A 96 8.97 -7.87 0.62
C GLY A 96 10.34 -7.20 0.53
N LYS A 97 11.28 -7.74 -0.25
CA LYS A 97 12.54 -7.05 -0.58
C LYS A 97 12.28 -5.84 -1.50
N PRO A 98 13.22 -4.90 -1.63
CA PRO A 98 13.12 -3.83 -2.64
C PRO A 98 12.78 -4.39 -4.03
N GLY A 99 11.76 -3.81 -4.65
CA GLY A 99 11.24 -4.21 -5.95
C GLY A 99 11.24 -3.05 -6.92
N VAL A 100 11.10 -3.37 -8.21
CA VAL A 100 11.02 -2.39 -9.29
C VAL A 100 9.66 -2.53 -9.96
N TRP A 101 8.95 -1.41 -10.12
CA TRP A 101 7.73 -1.39 -10.91
C TRP A 101 8.03 -1.74 -12.36
N SER A 102 7.35 -2.77 -12.84
CA SER A 102 7.71 -3.50 -14.05
C SER A 102 6.47 -3.91 -14.83
N ASN A 103 6.65 -4.16 -16.12
CA ASN A 103 5.62 -4.69 -16.99
C ASN A 103 5.97 -6.13 -17.39
N ARG A 104 5.08 -7.07 -17.04
CA ARG A 104 5.14 -8.46 -17.49
C ARG A 104 4.05 -8.69 -18.52
N ARG A 105 4.33 -8.43 -19.80
CA ARG A 105 3.40 -8.63 -20.92
C ARG A 105 2.02 -7.97 -20.73
N GLY A 106 2.01 -6.72 -20.30
CA GLY A 106 0.79 -5.95 -20.04
C GLY A 106 0.27 -6.06 -18.61
N TYR A 107 0.84 -6.97 -17.79
CA TYR A 107 0.55 -7.04 -16.36
C TYR A 107 1.58 -6.22 -15.59
N LEU A 108 1.16 -5.08 -15.03
CA LEU A 108 2.00 -4.23 -14.20
C LEU A 108 2.19 -4.88 -12.83
N THR A 109 3.42 -4.91 -12.34
CA THR A 109 3.80 -5.63 -11.12
C THR A 109 5.02 -4.97 -10.48
N THR A 110 5.16 -5.03 -9.15
CA THR A 110 6.38 -4.59 -8.46
C THR A 110 7.12 -5.81 -7.92
N VAL A 111 8.29 -6.10 -8.49
CA VAL A 111 9.05 -7.32 -8.18
C VAL A 111 10.55 -7.07 -8.11
N CYS A 112 11.25 -7.85 -7.28
CA CYS A 112 12.71 -7.91 -7.28
C CYS A 112 13.21 -8.83 -8.40
N GLU A 113 14.52 -8.82 -8.65
CA GLU A 113 15.16 -9.68 -9.66
C GLU A 113 14.82 -11.17 -9.48
N ASP A 114 14.88 -11.67 -8.24
CA ASP A 114 14.54 -13.07 -7.90
C ASP A 114 13.11 -13.47 -8.34
N HIS A 115 12.19 -12.50 -8.44
CA HIS A 115 10.78 -12.70 -8.81
C HIS A 115 10.42 -12.04 -10.15
N ALA A 116 11.41 -11.60 -10.93
CA ALA A 116 11.18 -10.96 -12.22
C ALA A 116 10.52 -11.94 -13.20
N VAL A 117 10.96 -13.21 -13.21
CA VAL A 117 10.43 -14.25 -14.10
C VAL A 117 9.35 -15.06 -13.41
N ARG A 118 8.13 -15.07 -13.98
CA ARG A 118 7.05 -15.97 -13.59
C ARG A 118 6.34 -16.49 -14.83
N ASP A 119 5.94 -17.76 -14.79
CA ASP A 119 5.23 -18.43 -15.88
C ASP A 119 5.94 -18.31 -17.25
N GLY A 120 7.28 -18.29 -17.24
CA GLY A 120 8.11 -18.15 -18.44
C GLY A 120 8.27 -16.72 -18.96
N TYR A 121 7.71 -15.71 -18.28
CA TYR A 121 7.76 -14.32 -18.69
C TYR A 121 8.48 -13.45 -17.67
N ARG A 122 9.48 -12.70 -18.15
CA ARG A 122 10.19 -11.70 -17.36
C ARG A 122 9.37 -10.41 -17.26
N ALA A 123 9.33 -9.84 -16.07
CA ALA A 123 8.86 -8.48 -15.84
C ALA A 123 10.01 -7.52 -16.20
N GLU A 124 9.79 -6.66 -17.17
CA GLU A 124 10.78 -5.66 -17.57
C GLU A 124 10.50 -4.35 -16.81
N PRO A 125 11.51 -3.72 -16.21
CA PRO A 125 11.35 -2.43 -15.53
C PRO A 125 10.61 -1.44 -16.42
N TYR A 126 9.54 -0.86 -15.87
CA TYR A 126 8.74 0.12 -16.57
C TYR A 126 9.05 1.48 -15.96
N VAL A 127 9.67 2.37 -16.73
CA VAL A 127 10.02 3.71 -16.26
C VAL A 127 8.74 4.54 -16.28
N ASP A 128 8.11 4.71 -15.12
CA ASP A 128 7.19 5.82 -14.88
C ASP A 128 7.96 7.01 -14.35
N SER A 129 7.39 8.21 -14.46
CA SER A 129 7.81 9.33 -13.62
C SER A 129 7.59 8.99 -12.14
N ASP A 130 8.27 9.69 -11.23
CA ASP A 130 8.07 9.53 -9.78
C ASP A 130 6.58 9.43 -9.43
N TYR A 131 6.22 8.44 -8.60
CA TYR A 131 4.86 8.29 -8.08
C TYR A 131 4.53 9.53 -7.24
N THR A 132 3.85 10.47 -7.89
CA THR A 132 3.44 11.75 -7.33
C THR A 132 1.92 11.79 -7.33
N TYR A 133 1.34 12.20 -6.22
CA TYR A 133 -0.09 12.39 -6.12
C TYR A 133 -0.41 13.72 -5.44
N ARG A 134 -1.62 14.21 -5.70
CA ARG A 134 -2.11 15.48 -5.19
C ARG A 134 -3.10 15.22 -4.07
N GLU A 135 -2.79 15.74 -2.90
CA GLU A 135 -3.65 15.73 -1.73
C GLU A 135 -4.90 16.59 -1.96
N THR A 136 -5.93 16.37 -1.13
CA THR A 136 -7.18 17.14 -1.21
C THR A 136 -7.01 18.63 -0.92
N ASP A 137 -6.00 19.00 -0.12
CA ASP A 137 -5.63 20.40 0.15
C ASP A 137 -4.82 21.06 -1.00
N GLY A 138 -4.50 20.29 -2.04
CA GLY A 138 -3.77 20.74 -3.21
C GLY A 138 -2.26 20.53 -3.15
N THR A 139 -1.71 20.04 -2.03
CA THR A 139 -0.28 19.72 -1.87
C THR A 139 0.10 18.53 -2.74
N TRP A 140 1.27 18.60 -3.39
CA TRP A 140 1.83 17.48 -4.12
C TRP A 140 2.80 16.73 -3.23
N ARG A 141 2.71 15.40 -3.24
CA ARG A 141 3.61 14.54 -2.48
C ARG A 141 4.21 13.45 -3.35
N ARG A 142 5.45 13.08 -3.03
CA ARG A 142 6.10 11.86 -3.51
C ARG A 142 6.49 11.00 -2.32
N TYR A 143 6.57 9.70 -2.51
CA TYR A 143 7.21 8.84 -1.54
C TYR A 143 8.73 8.90 -1.69
N ASP A 144 9.42 9.03 -0.57
CA ASP A 144 10.87 8.98 -0.48
C ASP A 144 11.27 7.65 0.19
N PRO A 145 11.82 6.68 -0.56
CA PRO A 145 12.18 5.36 -0.02
C PRO A 145 13.28 5.41 1.05
N ASP A 146 14.15 6.42 1.04
CA ASP A 146 15.24 6.55 2.00
C ASP A 146 14.75 7.07 3.35
N LEU A 147 13.74 7.96 3.31
CA LEU A 147 13.08 8.49 4.51
C LEU A 147 11.90 7.62 4.98
N ASP A 148 11.43 6.70 4.13
CA ASP A 148 10.20 5.93 4.32
C ASP A 148 9.01 6.84 4.67
N ALA A 149 8.90 7.93 3.92
CA ALA A 149 7.95 9.00 4.19
C ALA A 149 7.43 9.64 2.91
N LEU A 150 6.21 10.18 3.01
CA LEU A 150 5.66 11.06 1.99
C LEU A 150 6.22 12.47 2.21
N VAL A 151 6.89 13.00 1.20
CA VAL A 151 7.50 14.34 1.23
C VAL A 151 6.78 15.26 0.25
N ASP A 152 6.59 16.51 0.67
CA ASP A 152 6.00 17.54 -0.17
C ASP A 152 6.94 17.87 -1.34
N VAL A 153 6.38 18.02 -2.53
CA VAL A 153 7.09 18.36 -3.76
C VAL A 153 6.38 19.48 -4.50
N GLU A 154 7.08 20.11 -5.44
CA GLU A 154 6.44 21.07 -6.33
C GLU A 154 5.46 20.36 -7.28
N ALA A 155 4.45 21.10 -7.73
CA ALA A 155 3.49 20.61 -8.71
C ALA A 155 4.23 20.15 -9.99
N PRO A 156 4.00 18.90 -10.47
CA PRO A 156 4.64 18.40 -11.67
C PRO A 156 4.34 19.29 -12.88
N GLY A 157 5.29 19.40 -13.82
CA GLY A 157 5.13 20.26 -14.99
C GLY A 157 3.93 19.91 -15.89
N TRP A 158 3.48 18.66 -15.85
CA TRP A 158 2.30 18.18 -16.59
C TRP A 158 0.96 18.55 -15.92
N SER A 159 0.98 19.03 -14.67
CA SER A 159 -0.25 19.33 -13.91
C SER A 159 -0.74 20.77 -14.09
N ARG A 160 -0.16 21.54 -15.01
CA ARG A 160 -0.52 22.93 -15.31
C ARG A 160 -1.51 23.04 -16.46
#